data_AF-A0A433JAT0-F1
#
_entry.id   AF-A0A433JAT0-F1
#
_cell.length_a   1.000
_cell.length_b   1.000
_cell.length_c   1.000
_cell.angle_alpha   90.00
_cell.angle_beta   90.00
_cell.angle_gamma   90.00
#
_symmetry.space_group_name_H-M   'P 1'
#
loop_
_entity.id
_entity.type
_entity.pdbx_description
1 polymer ?
#
loop_
_entity_poly.entity_id
_entity_poly.type
_entity_poly.pdbx_seq_one_letter_code
_entity_poly.pdbx_strand_id
1 'polypeptide(L)'
;MPTDSETIAFAAPGVRRAIVYAALSSRVGANLGPQISQMDRQLYFNTAPLQLTINQLKKVLFPWMVLDFRAKPTKTKALCIFDMYLGNDDGKNDVHKTLRERMETVRQNSDMAKSMSWLKRVSTSSSRTVDSNIFDDMFRLHLFGSSQDHMMRSAHQGLFRQIIATPPVTSLSPQVSAEIHKIQQICKDAGFSLKNLGLTDSFA
;
A
#
# COMPACT_ATOMS: atom_id res chain seq x y z
N MET A 1 21.14 12.67 0.83
CA MET A 1 20.65 11.68 -0.14
C MET A 1 19.25 11.26 0.28
N PRO A 2 18.32 11.01 -0.66
CA PRO A 2 16.99 10.51 -0.31
C PRO A 2 17.12 9.17 0.43
N THR A 3 16.23 8.96 1.39
CA THR A 3 16.05 7.66 2.04
C THR A 3 15.60 6.60 1.03
N ASP A 4 15.73 5.32 1.39
CA ASP A 4 15.30 4.21 0.52
C ASP A 4 13.77 4.27 0.28
N SER A 5 12.98 4.69 1.29
CA SER A 5 11.54 4.92 1.15
C SER A 5 11.19 6.09 0.23
N GLU A 6 11.94 7.21 0.29
CA GLU A 6 11.80 8.35 -0.63
C GLU A 6 12.19 7.97 -2.06
N THR A 7 13.22 7.16 -2.22
CA THR A 7 13.66 6.64 -3.53
C THR A 7 12.55 5.88 -4.23
N ILE A 8 11.83 5.02 -3.48
CA ILE A 8 10.66 4.31 -4.02
C ILE A 8 9.49 5.27 -4.25
N ALA A 9 9.17 6.12 -3.27
CA ALA A 9 8.00 7.01 -3.35
C ALA A 9 8.06 7.95 -4.56
N PHE A 10 9.25 8.50 -4.85
CA PHE A 10 9.47 9.44 -5.94
C PHE A 10 10.15 8.83 -7.17
N ALA A 11 10.14 7.49 -7.27
CA ALA A 11 10.66 6.77 -8.42
C ALA A 11 10.07 7.31 -9.74
N ALA A 12 10.93 7.59 -10.71
CA ALA A 12 10.51 8.05 -12.03
C ALA A 12 9.71 6.95 -12.76
N PRO A 13 8.71 7.28 -13.61
CA PRO A 13 7.87 6.28 -14.28
C PRO A 13 8.64 5.16 -14.99
N GLY A 14 9.78 5.49 -15.61
CA GLY A 14 10.63 4.53 -16.31
C GLY A 14 11.28 3.45 -15.44
N VAL A 15 11.42 3.68 -14.12
CA VAL A 15 12.03 2.72 -13.18
C VAL A 15 11.00 2.01 -12.30
N ARG A 16 9.77 2.53 -12.19
CA ARG A 16 8.71 1.96 -11.34
C ARG A 16 8.40 0.50 -11.67
N ARG A 17 8.40 0.17 -12.97
CA ARG A 17 8.21 -1.21 -13.44
C ARG A 17 9.28 -2.13 -12.85
N ALA A 18 10.55 -1.79 -13.00
CA ALA A 18 11.64 -2.59 -12.45
C ALA A 18 11.50 -2.79 -10.92
N ILE A 19 11.13 -1.75 -10.18
CA ILE A 19 10.88 -1.83 -8.73
C ILE A 19 9.73 -2.79 -8.40
N VAL A 20 8.64 -2.77 -9.17
CA VAL A 20 7.52 -3.71 -9.01
C VAL A 20 7.95 -5.15 -9.20
N TYR A 21 8.67 -5.45 -10.30
CA TYR A 21 9.14 -6.81 -10.56
C TYR A 21 10.24 -7.24 -9.58
N ALA A 22 11.02 -6.30 -9.02
CA ALA A 22 11.95 -6.58 -7.93
C ALA A 22 11.21 -6.90 -6.62
N ALA A 23 10.14 -6.18 -6.29
CA ALA A 23 9.29 -6.46 -5.13
C ALA A 23 8.52 -7.78 -5.23
N LEU A 24 8.31 -8.26 -6.46
CA LEU A 24 7.71 -9.57 -6.74
C LEU A 24 8.73 -10.72 -6.73
N SER A 25 10.03 -10.41 -6.60
CA SER A 25 11.07 -11.41 -6.46
C SER A 25 11.10 -11.94 -5.03
N SER A 26 10.65 -13.19 -4.84
CA SER A 26 10.71 -13.85 -3.54
C SER A 26 12.16 -14.05 -3.11
N ARG A 27 12.62 -13.26 -2.15
CA ARG A 27 13.87 -13.50 -1.41
C ARG A 27 13.52 -13.96 0.01
N VAL A 28 13.41 -15.27 0.19
CA VAL A 28 13.37 -15.88 1.52
C VAL A 28 14.68 -15.55 2.22
N GLY A 29 14.62 -14.95 3.42
CA GLY A 29 15.80 -14.61 4.22
C GLY A 29 16.27 -13.16 4.10
N ALA A 30 15.35 -12.20 3.99
CA ALA A 30 15.65 -10.79 4.25
C ALA A 30 16.30 -10.67 5.65
N ASN A 31 17.62 -10.51 5.73
CA ASN A 31 18.32 -10.19 6.97
C ASN A 31 18.03 -8.74 7.36
N LEU A 32 16.79 -8.48 7.76
CA LEU A 32 16.45 -7.29 8.53
C LEU A 32 17.12 -7.51 9.90
N GLY A 33 17.90 -6.54 10.39
CA GLY A 33 18.81 -6.71 11.52
C GLY A 33 18.16 -7.22 12.84
N PRO A 34 18.93 -7.47 13.91
CA PRO A 34 18.49 -8.25 15.08
C PRO A 34 17.33 -7.67 15.92
N GLN A 35 16.87 -6.43 15.70
CA GLN A 35 15.92 -5.72 16.58
C GLN A 35 14.69 -5.21 15.84
N ILE A 36 13.85 -6.17 15.43
CA ILE A 36 12.63 -5.94 14.66
C ILE A 36 11.45 -6.14 15.61
N SER A 37 10.42 -5.29 15.54
CA SER A 37 9.18 -5.55 16.29
C SER A 37 8.57 -6.90 15.93
N GLN A 38 7.75 -7.43 16.82
CA GLN A 38 6.97 -8.63 16.54
C GLN A 38 6.06 -8.48 15.31
N MET A 39 5.62 -7.25 14.98
CA MET A 39 4.80 -6.90 13.82
C MET A 39 5.58 -7.05 12.52
N ASP A 40 6.75 -6.41 12.39
CA ASP A 40 7.61 -6.55 11.22
C ASP A 40 8.20 -7.97 11.15
N ARG A 41 8.44 -8.64 12.28
CA ARG A 41 8.75 -10.08 12.29
C ARG A 41 7.61 -10.94 11.77
N GLN A 42 6.35 -10.65 12.12
CA GLN A 42 5.19 -11.37 11.56
C GLN A 42 4.96 -11.06 10.07
N LEU A 43 5.21 -9.81 9.64
CA LEU A 43 5.05 -9.34 8.27
C LEU A 43 6.18 -9.79 7.32
N TYR A 44 7.38 -10.07 7.83
CA TYR A 44 8.55 -10.43 7.01
C TYR A 44 9.17 -11.80 7.32
N PHE A 45 9.02 -12.35 8.53
CA PHE A 45 9.74 -13.56 8.97
C PHE A 45 8.85 -14.76 9.31
N ASN A 46 7.57 -14.56 9.66
CA ASN A 46 6.61 -15.65 9.90
C ASN A 46 5.51 -15.74 8.83
N THR A 47 5.66 -15.01 7.73
CA THR A 47 4.66 -14.95 6.66
C THR A 47 4.98 -15.97 5.59
N ALA A 48 3.95 -16.64 5.06
CA ALA A 48 4.13 -17.51 3.90
C ALA A 48 4.80 -16.73 2.75
N PRO A 49 5.72 -17.33 1.97
CA PRO A 49 6.48 -16.64 0.92
C PRO A 49 5.61 -15.85 -0.06
N LEU A 50 4.41 -16.35 -0.36
CA LEU A 50 3.41 -15.67 -1.17
C LEU A 50 2.95 -14.35 -0.53
N GLN A 51 2.55 -14.37 0.74
CA GLN A 51 2.08 -13.18 1.44
C GLN A 51 3.19 -12.14 1.60
N LEU A 52 4.44 -12.57 1.85
CA LEU A 52 5.60 -11.68 1.88
C LEU A 52 5.76 -10.92 0.56
N THR A 53 5.73 -11.65 -0.56
CA THR A 53 5.84 -11.10 -1.91
C THR A 53 4.74 -10.07 -2.19
N ILE A 54 3.50 -10.38 -1.81
CA ILE A 54 2.36 -9.49 -1.99
C ILE A 54 2.44 -8.26 -1.06
N ASN A 55 2.94 -8.41 0.16
CA ASN A 55 3.14 -7.29 1.09
C ASN A 55 4.23 -6.33 0.59
N GLN A 56 5.31 -6.86 -0.01
CA GLN A 56 6.35 -6.06 -0.65
C GLN A 56 5.78 -5.26 -1.84
N LEU A 57 5.01 -5.92 -2.72
CA LEU A 57 4.32 -5.22 -3.81
C LEU A 57 3.43 -4.09 -3.27
N LYS A 58 2.60 -4.37 -2.28
CA LYS A 58 1.71 -3.37 -1.66
C LYS A 58 2.48 -2.16 -1.12
N LYS A 59 3.62 -2.39 -0.46
CA LYS A 59 4.52 -1.32 0.04
C LYS A 59 5.13 -0.47 -1.07
N VAL A 60 5.40 -1.05 -2.23
CA VAL A 60 5.87 -0.29 -3.41
C VAL A 60 4.74 0.52 -4.04
N LEU A 61 3.54 -0.05 -4.18
CA LEU A 61 2.40 0.62 -4.78
C LEU A 61 1.84 1.74 -3.91
N PHE A 62 1.86 1.55 -2.59
CA PHE A 62 1.26 2.44 -1.59
C PHE A 62 1.62 3.93 -1.78
N PRO A 63 2.90 4.35 -1.79
CA PRO A 63 3.23 5.76 -1.94
C PRO A 63 2.76 6.35 -3.26
N TRP A 64 2.76 5.58 -4.35
CA TRP A 64 2.31 6.06 -5.66
C TRP A 64 0.80 6.26 -5.71
N MET A 65 0.04 5.36 -5.09
CA MET A 65 -1.40 5.53 -4.93
C MET A 65 -1.74 6.72 -4.07
N VAL A 66 -1.04 6.89 -2.94
CA VAL A 66 -1.23 8.05 -2.04
C VAL A 66 -0.98 9.35 -2.79
N LEU A 67 0.14 9.45 -3.53
CA LEU A 67 0.48 10.65 -4.30
C LEU A 67 -0.51 10.93 -5.44
N ASP A 68 -0.96 9.90 -6.17
CA ASP A 68 -1.96 10.02 -7.24
C ASP A 68 -3.33 10.45 -6.69
N PHE A 69 -3.75 9.83 -5.59
CA PHE A 69 -5.06 10.08 -5.00
C PHE A 69 -5.14 11.42 -4.27
N ARG A 70 -4.03 11.93 -3.74
CA ARG A 70 -3.97 13.25 -3.08
C ARG A 70 -4.43 14.39 -3.99
N ALA A 71 -4.23 14.29 -5.32
CA ALA A 71 -4.70 15.30 -6.27
C ALA A 71 -6.23 15.40 -6.33
N LYS A 72 -6.95 14.30 -6.04
CA LYS A 72 -8.43 14.23 -6.03
C LYS A 72 -8.87 13.24 -4.94
N PRO A 73 -8.91 13.65 -3.66
CA PRO A 73 -9.16 12.76 -2.53
C PRO A 73 -10.63 12.38 -2.43
N THR A 74 -10.95 11.11 -2.71
CA THR A 74 -12.32 10.57 -2.57
C THR A 74 -12.37 9.44 -1.54
N LYS A 75 -13.55 9.19 -0.97
CA LYS A 75 -13.78 8.07 -0.04
C LYS A 75 -13.34 6.72 -0.64
N THR A 76 -13.69 6.46 -1.90
CA THR A 76 -13.29 5.23 -2.62
C THR A 76 -11.77 5.07 -2.70
N LYS A 77 -11.04 6.16 -2.98
CA LYS A 77 -9.58 6.16 -3.07
C LYS A 77 -8.91 5.92 -1.72
N ALA A 78 -9.42 6.56 -0.67
CA ALA A 78 -8.93 6.33 0.68
C ALA A 78 -9.21 4.89 1.15
N LEU A 79 -10.39 4.35 0.85
CA LEU A 79 -10.75 2.96 1.17
C LEU A 79 -9.89 1.96 0.39
N CYS A 80 -9.60 2.22 -0.88
CA CYS A 80 -8.68 1.40 -1.68
C CYS A 80 -7.29 1.30 -1.03
N ILE A 81 -6.71 2.44 -0.63
CA ILE A 81 -5.42 2.46 0.07
C ILE A 81 -5.52 1.71 1.41
N PHE A 82 -6.60 1.94 2.17
CA PHE A 82 -6.82 1.27 3.45
C PHE A 82 -6.94 -0.25 3.29
N ASP A 83 -7.79 -0.74 2.39
CA ASP A 83 -8.02 -2.17 2.18
C ASP A 83 -6.74 -2.87 1.65
N MET A 84 -5.97 -2.21 0.79
CA MET A 84 -4.75 -2.81 0.26
C MET A 84 -3.59 -2.80 1.26
N TYR A 85 -3.48 -1.79 2.12
CA TYR A 85 -2.28 -1.57 2.95
C TYR A 85 -2.49 -1.67 4.46
N LEU A 86 -3.65 -1.27 4.98
CA LEU A 86 -3.92 -1.08 6.41
C LEU A 86 -4.98 -2.05 6.98
N GLY A 87 -5.81 -2.65 6.13
CA GLY A 87 -6.95 -3.49 6.51
C GLY A 87 -6.60 -4.83 7.15
N ASN A 88 -5.35 -5.29 6.98
CA ASN A 88 -4.86 -6.57 7.51
C ASN A 88 -4.12 -6.46 8.85
N ASP A 89 -4.02 -5.27 9.44
CA ASP A 89 -3.33 -5.08 10.73
C ASP A 89 -4.34 -5.29 11.89
N ASP A 90 -3.91 -5.66 13.08
CA ASP A 90 -4.77 -5.81 14.26
C ASP A 90 -4.85 -4.52 15.10
N GLY A 91 -4.19 -3.44 14.67
CA GLY A 91 -4.35 -2.10 15.28
C GLY A 91 -3.54 -1.93 16.57
N LYS A 92 -2.40 -2.62 16.67
CA LYS A 92 -1.53 -2.63 17.86
C LYS A 92 -0.61 -1.41 17.98
N ASN A 93 -0.66 -0.47 17.02
CA ASN A 93 0.09 0.78 17.04
C ASN A 93 -0.87 1.97 16.96
N ASP A 94 -0.66 2.99 17.81
CA ASP A 94 -1.54 4.15 17.97
C ASP A 94 -1.77 4.91 16.65
N VAL A 95 -0.75 5.07 15.80
CA VAL A 95 -0.90 5.77 14.51
C VAL A 95 -1.78 4.98 13.54
N HIS A 96 -1.61 3.65 13.50
CA HIS A 96 -2.46 2.77 12.69
C HIS A 96 -3.88 2.66 13.26
N LYS A 97 -4.03 2.72 14.58
CA LYS A 97 -5.33 2.69 15.27
C LYS A 97 -6.15 3.94 14.94
N THR A 98 -5.59 5.14 15.11
CA THR A 98 -6.28 6.39 14.77
C THR A 98 -6.63 6.46 13.28
N LEU A 99 -5.69 6.06 12.41
CA LEU A 99 -5.94 6.03 10.97
C LEU A 99 -7.04 5.02 10.61
N ARG A 100 -7.07 3.86 11.28
CA ARG A 100 -8.13 2.86 11.12
C ARG A 100 -9.48 3.37 11.56
N GLU A 101 -9.58 3.96 12.74
CA GLU A 101 -10.85 4.50 13.26
C GLU A 101 -11.42 5.55 12.30
N ARG A 102 -10.56 6.43 11.78
CA ARG A 102 -10.93 7.39 10.72
C ARG A 102 -11.38 6.68 9.44
N MET A 103 -10.67 5.67 8.98
CA MET A 103 -11.02 4.93 7.77
C MET A 103 -12.29 4.07 7.91
N GLU A 104 -12.55 3.52 9.08
CA GLU A 104 -13.77 2.78 9.38
C GLU A 104 -14.98 3.72 9.41
N THR A 105 -14.80 4.93 9.96
CA THR A 105 -15.81 6.00 9.86
C THR A 105 -16.06 6.38 8.39
N VAL A 106 -15.02 6.43 7.56
CA VAL A 106 -15.16 6.67 6.11
C VAL A 106 -15.91 5.53 5.41
N ARG A 107 -15.64 4.28 5.79
CA ARG A 107 -16.33 3.10 5.28
C ARG A 107 -17.82 3.12 5.62
N GLN A 108 -18.16 3.31 6.88
CA GLN A 108 -19.55 3.41 7.35
C GLN A 108 -20.30 4.53 6.63
N ASN A 109 -19.68 5.70 6.49
CA ASN A 109 -20.26 6.83 5.74
C ASN A 109 -20.43 6.53 4.24
N SER A 110 -19.53 5.73 3.65
CA SER A 110 -19.64 5.30 2.26
C SER A 110 -20.80 4.31 2.07
N ASP A 111 -20.95 3.34 2.97
CA ASP A 111 -22.00 2.33 2.87
C ASP A 111 -23.39 2.93 3.13
N MET A 112 -23.50 3.85 4.10
CA MET A 112 -24.70 4.68 4.26
C MET A 112 -25.02 5.47 2.99
N ALA A 113 -24.03 6.06 2.31
CA ALA A 113 -24.29 6.79 1.08
C ALA A 113 -24.78 5.88 -0.06
N LYS A 114 -24.29 4.62 -0.13
CA LYS A 114 -24.74 3.63 -1.13
C LYS A 114 -26.19 3.19 -0.91
N SER A 115 -26.66 3.15 0.34
CA SER A 115 -28.05 2.77 0.68
C SER A 115 -29.08 3.90 0.49
N MET A 116 -28.65 5.14 0.20
CA MET A 116 -29.55 6.27 -0.08
C MET A 116 -30.11 6.26 -1.51
N SER A 117 -31.29 6.85 -1.69
CA SER A 117 -31.88 7.07 -3.02
C SER A 117 -30.96 7.92 -3.91
N TRP A 118 -31.02 7.72 -5.23
CA TRP A 118 -30.14 8.41 -6.18
C TRP A 118 -30.24 9.95 -6.07
N LEU A 119 -31.44 10.50 -5.90
CA LEU A 119 -31.67 11.94 -5.69
C LEU A 119 -30.97 12.47 -4.43
N LYS A 120 -31.03 11.74 -3.31
CA LYS A 120 -30.30 12.09 -2.08
C LYS A 120 -28.78 11.96 -2.24
N ARG A 121 -28.31 11.02 -3.06
CA ARG A 121 -26.87 10.86 -3.37
C ARG A 121 -26.30 12.01 -4.20
N VAL A 122 -27.11 12.60 -5.09
CA VAL A 122 -26.70 13.73 -5.93
C VAL A 122 -26.63 15.02 -5.11
N SER A 123 -27.60 15.27 -4.23
CA SER A 123 -27.64 16.47 -3.37
C SER A 123 -26.58 16.48 -2.26
N THR A 124 -26.03 15.32 -1.87
CA THR A 124 -24.99 15.18 -0.84
C THR A 124 -23.58 14.97 -1.41
N SER A 125 -23.37 15.17 -2.71
CA SER A 125 -22.12 14.81 -3.40
C SER A 125 -20.87 15.55 -2.90
N SER A 126 -21.02 16.73 -2.30
CA SER A 126 -19.94 17.48 -1.64
C SER A 126 -19.36 16.76 -0.40
N SER A 127 -20.05 15.74 0.14
CA SER A 127 -19.59 14.89 1.24
C SER A 127 -18.76 13.66 0.80
N ARG A 128 -18.43 13.53 -0.49
CA ARG A 128 -17.65 12.40 -1.04
C ARG A 128 -16.14 12.57 -0.90
N THR A 129 -15.69 13.75 -0.50
CA THR A 129 -14.29 14.02 -0.19
C THR A 129 -13.98 13.60 1.23
N VAL A 130 -12.74 13.19 1.45
CA VAL A 130 -12.17 12.88 2.77
C VAL A 130 -11.18 13.98 3.10
N ASP A 131 -10.93 14.20 4.39
CA ASP A 131 -9.87 15.12 4.83
C ASP A 131 -8.57 14.77 4.09
N SER A 132 -8.03 15.70 3.32
CA SER A 132 -6.80 15.50 2.55
C SER A 132 -5.62 15.13 3.44
N ASN A 133 -5.65 15.50 4.72
CA ASN A 133 -4.64 15.14 5.71
C ASN A 133 -4.53 13.61 5.88
N ILE A 134 -5.58 12.84 5.58
CA ILE A 134 -5.54 11.38 5.68
C ILE A 134 -4.50 10.77 4.71
N PHE A 135 -4.35 11.36 3.52
CA PHE A 135 -3.35 10.92 2.55
C PHE A 135 -1.95 11.36 2.99
N ASP A 136 -1.81 12.51 3.65
CA ASP A 136 -0.53 12.96 4.20
C ASP A 136 -0.08 12.11 5.38
N ASP A 137 -1.01 11.72 6.26
CA ASP A 137 -0.76 10.78 7.35
C ASP A 137 -0.36 9.40 6.80
N MET A 138 -1.05 8.91 5.77
CA MET A 138 -0.68 7.69 5.04
C MET A 138 0.72 7.80 4.41
N PHE A 139 1.03 8.93 3.77
CA PHE A 139 2.34 9.13 3.15
C PHE A 139 3.46 9.18 4.20
N ARG A 140 3.22 9.82 5.35
CA ARG A 140 4.16 9.83 6.48
C ARG A 140 4.41 8.43 7.03
N LEU A 141 3.38 7.58 7.11
CA LEU A 141 3.55 6.17 7.46
C LEU A 141 4.46 5.43 6.47
N HIS A 142 4.39 5.73 5.17
CA HIS A 142 5.34 5.20 4.20
C HIS A 142 6.78 5.67 4.47
N LEU A 143 6.96 6.95 4.73
CA LEU A 143 8.30 7.53 4.87
C LEU A 143 8.98 7.11 6.17
N PHE A 144 8.22 7.11 7.27
CA PHE A 144 8.75 7.00 8.63
C PHE A 144 8.34 5.70 9.34
N GLY A 145 7.57 4.84 8.69
CA GLY A 145 6.99 3.68 9.36
C GLY A 145 5.94 4.09 10.40
N SER A 146 5.44 3.11 11.14
CA SER A 146 4.39 3.33 12.13
C SER A 146 4.91 3.70 13.53
N SER A 147 6.20 3.55 13.79
CA SER A 147 6.77 3.71 15.13
C SER A 147 7.73 4.89 15.23
N GLN A 148 7.69 5.59 16.36
CA GLN A 148 8.72 6.56 16.72
C GLN A 148 10.06 5.89 17.07
N ASP A 149 10.10 4.56 17.17
CA ASP A 149 11.32 3.78 17.38
C ASP A 149 12.27 3.86 16.16
N HIS A 150 13.53 4.24 16.43
CA HIS A 150 14.59 4.33 15.43
C HIS A 150 14.91 2.98 14.77
N MET A 151 14.81 1.87 15.51
CA MET A 151 15.10 0.53 14.98
C MET A 151 14.06 0.11 13.95
N MET A 152 12.80 0.43 14.23
CA MET A 152 11.67 0.17 13.35
C MET A 152 11.77 0.97 12.05
N ARG A 153 12.13 2.25 12.17
CA ARG A 153 12.49 3.08 11.01
C ARG A 153 13.61 2.44 10.20
N SER A 154 14.65 1.93 10.84
CA SER A 154 15.77 1.28 10.17
C SER A 154 15.38 -0.02 9.45
N ALA A 155 14.51 -0.85 10.05
CA ALA A 155 14.01 -2.07 9.43
C ALA A 155 13.13 -1.78 8.21
N HIS A 156 12.25 -0.80 8.31
CA HIS A 156 11.40 -0.35 7.21
C HIS A 156 12.22 0.19 6.03
N GLN A 157 13.28 0.95 6.31
CA GLN A 157 14.25 1.37 5.28
C GLN A 157 15.05 0.19 4.70
N GLY A 158 15.44 -0.77 5.54
CA GLY A 158 16.15 -1.98 5.12
C GLY A 158 15.38 -2.83 4.11
N LEU A 159 14.06 -2.94 4.27
CA LEU A 159 13.20 -3.61 3.28
C LEU A 159 13.27 -2.90 1.93
N PHE A 160 13.09 -1.58 1.91
CA PHE A 160 13.11 -0.82 0.67
C PHE A 160 14.47 -0.90 -0.01
N ARG A 161 15.56 -0.84 0.76
CA ARG A 161 16.91 -1.07 0.25
C ARG A 161 17.04 -2.43 -0.42
N GLN A 162 16.51 -3.48 0.20
CA GLN A 162 16.52 -4.81 -0.37
C GLN A 162 15.76 -4.88 -1.69
N ILE A 163 14.57 -4.26 -1.77
CA ILE A 163 13.79 -4.20 -3.01
C ILE A 163 14.60 -3.49 -4.11
N ILE A 164 15.18 -2.33 -3.79
CA ILE A 164 15.99 -1.55 -4.74
C ILE A 164 17.21 -2.36 -5.23
N ALA A 165 17.84 -3.13 -4.35
CA ALA A 165 19.00 -3.96 -4.68
C ALA A 165 18.63 -5.32 -5.34
N THR A 166 17.35 -5.65 -5.43
CA THR A 166 16.90 -6.93 -5.99
C THR A 166 16.73 -6.81 -7.50
N PRO A 167 17.36 -7.68 -8.31
CA PRO A 167 17.12 -7.71 -9.75
C PRO A 167 15.65 -8.04 -10.05
N PRO A 168 15.03 -7.38 -11.03
CA PRO A 168 13.66 -7.68 -11.43
C PRO A 168 13.57 -9.08 -12.03
N VAL A 169 12.57 -9.86 -11.62
CA VAL A 169 12.25 -11.16 -12.23
C VAL A 169 11.13 -11.00 -13.25
N THR A 170 11.11 -11.78 -14.33
CA THR A 170 10.07 -11.70 -15.37
C THR A 170 9.05 -12.84 -15.31
N SER A 171 9.32 -13.87 -14.51
CA SER A 171 8.45 -15.04 -14.34
C SER A 171 7.95 -15.11 -12.89
N LEU A 172 6.64 -15.31 -12.71
CA LEU A 172 6.01 -15.39 -11.41
C LEU A 172 5.21 -16.67 -11.27
N SER A 173 4.94 -17.07 -10.02
CA SER A 173 4.12 -18.26 -9.78
C SER A 173 2.64 -17.96 -10.03
N PRO A 174 1.83 -18.96 -10.42
CA PRO A 174 0.38 -18.77 -10.62
C PRO A 174 -0.34 -18.21 -9.39
N GLN A 175 0.12 -18.54 -8.18
CA GLN A 175 -0.45 -18.00 -6.94
C GLN A 175 -0.18 -16.49 -6.80
N VAL A 176 1.00 -16.01 -7.20
CA VAL A 176 1.33 -14.58 -7.21
C VAL A 176 0.46 -13.85 -8.23
N SER A 177 0.29 -14.41 -9.43
CA SER A 177 -0.56 -13.83 -10.47
C SER A 177 -2.02 -13.71 -10.02
N ALA A 178 -2.57 -14.71 -9.33
CA ALA A 178 -3.94 -14.67 -8.79
C ALA A 178 -4.15 -13.57 -7.72
N GLU A 179 -3.17 -13.36 -6.83
CA GLU A 179 -3.23 -12.26 -5.84
C GLU A 179 -3.08 -10.88 -6.50
N ILE A 180 -2.28 -10.79 -7.57
CA ILE A 180 -2.15 -9.55 -8.35
C ILE A 180 -3.46 -9.20 -9.06
N HIS A 181 -4.21 -10.19 -9.56
CA HIS A 181 -5.55 -9.94 -10.12
C HIS A 181 -6.51 -9.33 -9.10
N LYS A 182 -6.44 -9.75 -7.82
CA LYS A 182 -7.22 -9.12 -6.75
C LYS A 182 -6.82 -7.65 -6.54
N ILE A 183 -5.51 -7.37 -6.53
CA ILE A 183 -4.98 -6.00 -6.42
C ILE A 183 -5.43 -5.13 -7.61
N GLN A 184 -5.40 -5.69 -8.83
CA GLN A 184 -5.86 -5.01 -10.04
C GLN A 184 -7.32 -4.60 -9.95
N GLN A 185 -8.19 -5.51 -9.51
CA GLN A 185 -9.61 -5.21 -9.36
C GLN A 185 -9.84 -4.07 -8.36
N ILE A 186 -9.18 -4.11 -7.20
CA ILE A 186 -9.28 -3.07 -6.17
C ILE A 186 -8.77 -1.72 -6.69
N CYS A 187 -7.67 -1.70 -7.44
CA CYS A 187 -7.10 -0.48 -8.02
C CYS A 187 -7.98 0.11 -9.13
N LYS A 188 -8.55 -0.76 -9.98
CA LYS A 188 -9.45 -0.38 -11.08
C LYS A 188 -10.69 0.34 -10.55
N ASP A 189 -11.30 -0.18 -9.49
CA ASP A 189 -12.49 0.42 -8.87
C ASP A 189 -12.20 1.81 -8.26
N ALA A 190 -10.96 2.06 -7.85
CA ALA A 190 -10.50 3.36 -7.34
C ALA A 190 -9.96 4.30 -8.42
N GLY A 191 -9.86 3.84 -9.67
CA GLY A 191 -9.32 4.61 -10.80
C GLY A 191 -7.79 4.70 -10.84
N PHE A 192 -7.07 3.80 -10.16
CA PHE A 192 -5.61 3.72 -10.23
C PHE A 192 -5.16 2.77 -11.33
N SER A 193 -4.41 3.28 -12.32
CA SER A 193 -3.95 2.46 -13.44
C SER A 193 -2.64 1.75 -13.13
N LEU A 194 -2.68 0.42 -13.07
CA LEU A 194 -1.49 -0.42 -12.94
C LEU A 194 -0.82 -0.76 -14.28
N LYS A 195 -1.39 -0.32 -15.41
CA LYS A 195 -0.92 -0.68 -16.77
C LYS A 195 0.56 -0.33 -16.98
N ASN A 196 0.97 0.87 -16.58
CA ASN A 196 2.35 1.35 -16.75
C ASN A 196 3.34 0.68 -15.79
N LEU A 197 2.84 -0.07 -14.81
CA LEU A 197 3.64 -0.84 -13.85
C LEU A 197 3.86 -2.28 -14.32
N GLY A 198 3.31 -2.66 -15.48
CA GLY A 198 3.41 -4.01 -16.03
C GLY A 198 2.47 -5.02 -15.38
N LEU A 199 1.53 -4.58 -14.53
CA LEU A 199 0.51 -5.42 -13.91
C LEU A 199 -0.82 -5.24 -14.67
N THR A 200 -0.91 -5.80 -15.89
CA THR A 200 -2.10 -5.69 -16.76
C THR A 200 -3.05 -6.89 -16.61
N ASP A 201 -4.25 -6.82 -17.18
CA ASP A 201 -5.21 -7.96 -17.15
C ASP A 201 -4.63 -9.25 -17.78
N SER A 202 -3.64 -9.11 -18.66
CA SER A 202 -2.86 -10.20 -19.27
C SER A 202 -1.67 -10.68 -18.43
N PHE A 203 -1.59 -10.26 -17.16
CA PHE A 203 -0.51 -10.65 -16.26
C PHE A 203 -0.63 -12.13 -15.93
N ALA A 204 0.32 -12.92 -16.45
CA ALA A 204 0.42 -14.36 -16.31
C ALA A 204 1.75 -14.72 -15.64
#